data_AF-A0A3Q2D0B2-F1
#
_entry.id   AF-A0A3Q2D0B2-F1
#
_cell.length_a   1.000
_cell.length_b   1.000
_cell.length_c   1.000
_cell.angle_alpha   90.00
_cell.angle_beta   90.00
_cell.angle_gamma   90.00
#
_symmetry.space_group_name_H-M   'P 1'
#
loop_
_entity.id
_entity.type
_entity.pdbx_description
1 polymer ?
#
loop_
_entity_poly.entity_id
_entity_poly.type
_entity_poly.pdbx_seq_one_letter_code
_entity_poly.pdbx_strand_id
1 'polypeptide(L)'
;MKTLEAHKDSHKEVVRAAEEAASTLAGSIYPEQCIKVLCPIVQTTDYPINLAAIKMQTRAIERVSREPLHQLLPDVIPGLQGYDNTESSVRKASVFCLVAIYAVIGEELKPYLSQLTGSKMKLLNLYIKRAQTSTSNSSSSS
;
A
#
# COMPACT_ATOMS: atom_id res chain seq x y z
N MET A 1 -24.59 16.10 30.40
CA MET A 1 -23.71 16.28 29.21
C MET A 1 -22.59 15.26 29.26
N LYS A 2 -22.67 14.17 28.49
CA LYS A 2 -21.56 13.23 28.21
C LYS A 2 -21.93 12.44 26.95
N THR A 3 -21.93 13.13 25.82
CA THR A 3 -22.33 12.61 24.48
C THR A 3 -21.18 12.73 23.48
N LEU A 4 -19.95 12.41 23.89
CA LEU A 4 -18.76 12.59 23.04
C LEU A 4 -17.74 11.44 23.04
N GLU A 5 -18.09 10.25 23.54
CA GLU A 5 -17.16 9.09 23.53
C GLU A 5 -17.59 7.91 22.64
N ALA A 6 -18.78 7.94 22.05
CA ALA A 6 -19.29 6.83 21.24
C ALA A 6 -18.76 6.75 19.79
N HIS A 7 -17.93 7.71 19.35
CA HIS A 7 -17.40 7.75 17.98
C HIS A 7 -16.02 7.09 17.78
N LYS A 8 -15.37 6.61 18.85
CA LYS A 8 -14.04 5.99 18.73
C LYS A 8 -14.05 4.46 18.55
N ASP A 9 -15.12 3.76 18.96
CA ASP A 9 -15.18 2.29 18.88
C ASP A 9 -15.77 1.77 17.58
N SER A 10 -16.80 2.42 17.02
CA SER A 10 -17.41 2.01 15.75
C SER A 10 -16.41 1.93 14.59
N HIS A 11 -15.34 2.71 14.65
CA HIS A 11 -14.33 2.71 13.59
C HIS A 11 -13.42 1.47 13.62
N LYS A 12 -13.13 0.93 14.80
CA LYS A 12 -12.29 -0.29 14.93
C LYS A 12 -13.06 -1.53 14.53
N GLU A 13 -14.33 -1.61 14.87
CA GLU A 13 -15.20 -2.71 14.47
C GLU A 13 -15.49 -2.71 12.97
N VAL A 14 -15.71 -1.53 12.37
CA VAL A 14 -15.86 -1.39 10.92
C VAL A 14 -14.57 -1.74 10.18
N VAL A 15 -13.40 -1.32 10.68
CA VAL A 15 -12.10 -1.71 10.09
C VAL A 15 -11.87 -3.21 10.20
N ARG A 16 -12.20 -3.83 11.35
CA ARG A 16 -12.04 -5.28 11.53
C ARG A 16 -13.00 -6.08 10.66
N ALA A 17 -14.27 -5.65 10.56
CA ALA A 17 -15.26 -6.27 9.69
C ALA A 17 -14.92 -6.08 8.21
N ALA A 18 -14.39 -4.91 7.83
CA ALA A 18 -13.87 -4.67 6.49
C ALA A 18 -12.62 -5.51 6.21
N GLU A 19 -11.75 -5.72 7.20
CA GLU A 19 -10.56 -6.57 7.10
C GLU A 19 -10.95 -8.06 7.00
N GLU A 20 -11.94 -8.53 7.76
CA GLU A 20 -12.51 -9.87 7.65
C GLU A 20 -13.25 -10.08 6.32
N ALA A 21 -14.06 -9.11 5.90
CA ALA A 21 -14.75 -9.16 4.61
C ALA A 21 -13.74 -9.13 3.45
N ALA A 22 -12.71 -8.27 3.52
CA ALA A 22 -11.64 -8.21 2.52
C ALA A 22 -10.75 -9.46 2.53
N SER A 23 -10.51 -10.08 3.70
CA SER A 23 -9.78 -11.35 3.79
C SER A 23 -10.59 -12.52 3.21
N THR A 24 -11.91 -12.53 3.45
CA THR A 24 -12.85 -13.51 2.88
C THR A 24 -13.00 -13.32 1.36
N LEU A 25 -13.10 -12.08 0.89
CA LEU A 25 -13.09 -11.72 -0.53
C LEU A 25 -11.74 -12.04 -1.17
N ALA A 26 -10.60 -11.82 -0.50
CA ALA A 26 -9.27 -12.15 -1.03
C ALA A 26 -9.01 -13.67 -1.12
N GLY A 27 -9.81 -14.50 -0.47
CA GLY A 27 -9.77 -15.96 -0.62
C GLY A 27 -10.53 -16.49 -1.84
N SER A 28 -11.37 -15.68 -2.48
CA SER A 28 -12.30 -16.13 -3.54
C SER A 28 -12.52 -15.15 -4.71
N ILE A 29 -12.03 -13.91 -4.62
CA ILE A 29 -12.22 -12.82 -5.59
C ILE A 29 -10.90 -12.09 -5.82
N TYR A 30 -10.56 -11.97 -7.11
CA TYR A 30 -9.33 -11.42 -7.69
C TYR A 30 -8.69 -10.28 -6.87
N PRO A 31 -7.44 -10.41 -6.39
CA PRO A 31 -6.76 -9.38 -5.59
C PRO A 31 -6.62 -8.03 -6.33
N GLU A 32 -6.75 -8.04 -7.65
CA GLU A 32 -6.89 -6.87 -8.51
C GLU A 32 -8.10 -6.00 -8.17
N GLN A 33 -9.25 -6.62 -7.92
CA GLN A 33 -10.49 -5.92 -7.59
C GLN A 33 -10.37 -5.25 -6.22
N CYS A 34 -9.64 -5.87 -5.29
CA CYS A 34 -9.32 -5.29 -3.99
C CYS A 34 -8.51 -4.00 -4.16
N ILE A 35 -7.47 -4.01 -5.00
CA ILE A 35 -6.67 -2.82 -5.30
C ILE A 35 -7.54 -1.70 -5.89
N LYS A 36 -8.42 -2.01 -6.86
CA LYS A 36 -9.33 -1.02 -7.47
C LYS A 36 -10.23 -0.33 -6.45
N VAL A 37 -10.75 -1.07 -5.48
CA VAL A 37 -11.60 -0.52 -4.41
C VAL A 37 -10.80 0.27 -3.38
N LEU A 38 -9.55 -0.14 -3.11
CA LEU A 38 -8.67 0.53 -2.15
C LEU A 38 -8.11 1.86 -2.67
N CYS A 39 -7.85 1.99 -3.98
CA CYS A 39 -7.34 3.23 -4.60
C CYS A 39 -8.11 4.50 -4.20
N PRO A 40 -9.45 4.59 -4.36
CA PRO A 40 -10.19 5.77 -3.95
C PRO A 40 -10.13 5.98 -2.43
N ILE A 41 -10.18 4.92 -1.62
CA ILE A 41 -10.11 5.04 -0.16
C ILE A 41 -8.79 5.67 0.26
N VAL A 42 -7.66 5.25 -0.31
CA VAL A 42 -6.34 5.84 -0.04
C VAL A 42 -6.29 7.34 -0.35
N GLN A 43 -7.00 7.79 -1.39
CA GLN A 43 -7.00 9.18 -1.82
C GLN A 43 -8.03 10.06 -1.09
N THR A 44 -9.18 9.50 -0.73
CA THR A 44 -10.32 10.28 -0.20
C THR A 44 -10.49 10.20 1.30
N THR A 45 -9.76 9.32 1.99
CA THR A 45 -9.83 9.21 3.45
C THR A 45 -8.58 9.74 4.14
N ASP A 46 -8.79 10.18 5.38
CA ASP A 46 -7.72 10.65 6.26
C ASP A 46 -7.23 9.52 7.18
N TYR A 47 -6.17 9.83 7.93
CA TYR A 47 -5.66 8.95 8.97
C TYR A 47 -6.73 8.66 10.03
N PRO A 48 -6.91 7.40 10.48
CA PRO A 48 -6.07 6.22 10.23
C PRO A 48 -6.54 5.31 9.07
N ILE A 49 -7.63 5.65 8.38
CA ILE A 49 -8.23 4.76 7.37
C ILE A 49 -7.33 4.62 6.15
N ASN A 50 -6.78 5.73 5.66
CA ASN A 50 -5.88 5.71 4.52
C ASN A 50 -4.65 4.82 4.76
N LEU A 51 -4.11 4.81 5.98
CA LEU A 51 -3.00 3.95 6.38
C LEU A 51 -3.38 2.47 6.32
N ALA A 52 -4.57 2.12 6.82
CA ALA A 52 -5.06 0.74 6.75
C ALA A 52 -5.26 0.31 5.29
N ALA A 53 -5.86 1.17 4.47
CA ALA A 53 -6.07 0.93 3.05
C ALA A 53 -4.75 0.72 2.30
N ILE A 54 -3.74 1.56 2.53
CA ILE A 54 -2.39 1.39 1.92
C ILE A 54 -1.79 0.04 2.33
N LYS A 55 -1.87 -0.34 3.62
CA LYS A 55 -1.31 -1.61 4.10
C LYS A 55 -2.02 -2.82 3.50
N MET A 56 -3.35 -2.76 3.36
CA MET A 56 -4.13 -3.80 2.69
C MET A 56 -3.79 -3.87 1.21
N GLN A 57 -3.60 -2.72 0.56
CA GLN A 57 -3.22 -2.61 -0.84
C GLN A 57 -1.85 -3.23 -1.09
N THR A 58 -0.86 -2.99 -0.22
CA THR A 58 0.46 -3.64 -0.28
C THR A 58 0.33 -5.17 -0.27
N ARG A 59 -0.48 -5.73 0.66
CA ARG A 59 -0.70 -7.18 0.75
C ARG A 59 -1.40 -7.75 -0.48
N ALA A 60 -2.31 -6.99 -1.09
CA ALA A 60 -2.95 -7.39 -2.33
C ALA A 60 -1.95 -7.41 -3.48
N ILE A 61 -1.11 -6.37 -3.60
CA ILE A 61 -0.05 -6.26 -4.62
C ILE A 61 0.92 -7.43 -4.56
N GLU A 62 1.33 -7.85 -3.35
CA GLU A 62 2.20 -9.02 -3.15
C GLU A 62 1.60 -10.34 -3.67
N ARG A 63 0.29 -10.38 -3.92
CA ARG A 63 -0.45 -11.56 -4.42
C ARG A 63 -0.89 -11.44 -5.88
N VAL A 64 -0.69 -10.28 -6.52
CA VAL A 64 -1.12 -10.01 -7.90
C VAL A 64 0.04 -10.30 -8.85
N SER A 65 -0.26 -10.85 -10.03
CA SER A 65 0.73 -11.07 -11.08
C SER A 65 1.11 -9.76 -11.79
N ARG A 66 2.26 -9.75 -12.48
CA ARG A 66 2.82 -8.55 -13.12
C ARG A 66 1.86 -7.87 -14.10
N GLU A 67 1.18 -8.64 -14.95
CA GLU A 67 0.31 -8.12 -16.02
C GLU A 67 -0.87 -7.30 -15.50
N PRO A 68 -1.73 -7.83 -14.61
CA PRO A 68 -2.84 -7.05 -14.07
C PRO A 68 -2.36 -5.92 -13.16
N LEU A 69 -1.26 -6.11 -12.41
CA LEU A 69 -0.69 -5.02 -11.63
C LEU A 69 -0.31 -3.83 -12.52
N HIS A 70 0.27 -4.09 -13.70
CA HIS A 70 0.64 -3.05 -14.66
C HIS A 70 -0.57 -2.21 -15.11
N GLN A 71 -1.73 -2.84 -15.31
CA GLN A 71 -2.98 -2.14 -15.66
C GLN A 71 -3.51 -1.27 -14.52
N LEU A 72 -3.20 -1.62 -13.26
CA LEU A 72 -3.66 -0.92 -12.06
C LEU A 72 -2.74 0.22 -11.62
N LEU A 73 -1.47 0.23 -12.06
CA LEU A 73 -0.50 1.28 -11.74
C LEU A 73 -1.02 2.72 -11.90
N PRO A 74 -1.68 3.11 -13.00
CA PRO A 74 -2.17 4.49 -13.14
C PRO A 74 -3.17 4.91 -12.06
N ASP A 75 -3.92 3.97 -11.48
CA ASP A 75 -4.87 4.25 -10.39
C ASP A 75 -4.19 4.19 -9.00
N VAL A 76 -3.20 3.32 -8.85
CA VAL A 76 -2.48 3.10 -7.59
C VAL A 76 -1.50 4.24 -7.28
N ILE A 77 -0.75 4.68 -8.29
CA ILE A 77 0.36 5.63 -8.13
C ILE A 77 -0.10 6.97 -7.54
N PRO A 78 -1.23 7.59 -7.97
CA PRO A 78 -1.72 8.84 -7.38
C PRO A 78 -2.04 8.71 -5.88
N GLY A 79 -2.54 7.55 -5.43
CA GLY A 79 -2.77 7.28 -4.00
C GLY A 79 -1.47 7.17 -3.21
N LEU A 80 -0.42 6.63 -3.83
CA LEU A 80 0.90 6.48 -3.21
C LEU A 80 1.78 7.73 -3.31
N GLN A 81 1.39 8.73 -4.11
CA GLN A 81 2.01 10.06 -4.15
C GLN A 81 1.81 10.87 -2.86
N GLY A 82 1.11 10.33 -1.86
CA GLY A 82 1.03 10.85 -0.48
C GLY A 82 2.37 10.95 0.28
N TYR A 83 3.51 10.99 -0.41
CA TYR A 83 4.82 11.35 0.15
C TYR A 83 4.82 12.71 0.85
N ASP A 84 3.88 13.60 0.50
CA ASP A 84 3.70 14.91 1.12
C ASP A 84 2.59 14.92 2.18
N ASN A 85 2.03 13.76 2.54
CA ASN A 85 1.04 13.66 3.61
C ASN A 85 1.71 14.02 4.95
N THR A 86 1.02 14.77 5.82
CA THR A 86 1.52 15.24 7.12
C THR A 86 1.91 14.08 8.04
N GLU A 87 1.24 12.94 7.88
CA GLU A 87 1.43 11.75 8.71
C GLU A 87 2.65 10.90 8.30
N SER A 88 3.64 10.80 9.18
CA SER A 88 4.83 9.96 8.99
C SER A 88 4.50 8.49 8.69
N SER A 89 3.45 7.96 9.32
CA SER A 89 3.02 6.57 9.15
C SER A 89 2.50 6.30 7.73
N VAL A 90 1.74 7.25 7.18
CA VAL A 90 1.21 7.18 5.81
C VAL A 90 2.36 7.26 4.81
N ARG A 91 3.28 8.21 4.97
CA ARG A 91 4.49 8.32 4.13
C ARG A 91 5.29 7.02 4.11
N LYS A 92 5.51 6.40 5.28
CA LYS A 92 6.21 5.11 5.38
C LYS A 92 5.44 4.01 4.67
N ALA A 93 4.14 3.87 4.89
CA ALA A 93 3.33 2.83 4.25
C ALA A 93 3.33 2.98 2.71
N SER A 94 3.25 4.20 2.19
CA SER A 94 3.32 4.46 0.74
C SER A 94 4.65 4.03 0.14
N VAL A 95 5.78 4.30 0.82
CA VAL A 95 7.11 3.82 0.40
C VAL A 95 7.13 2.30 0.34
N PHE A 96 6.64 1.62 1.37
CA PHE A 96 6.60 0.15 1.41
C PHE A 96 5.72 -0.43 0.29
N CYS A 97 4.58 0.20 0.01
CA CYS A 97 3.71 -0.21 -1.10
C CYS A 97 4.43 -0.08 -2.46
N LEU A 98 5.17 1.02 -2.69
CA LEU A 98 5.96 1.18 -3.92
C LEU A 98 7.09 0.13 -4.03
N VAL A 99 7.73 -0.23 -2.92
CA VAL A 99 8.74 -1.30 -2.90
C VAL A 99 8.11 -2.64 -3.27
N ALA A 100 6.92 -2.95 -2.76
CA ALA A 100 6.19 -4.18 -3.12
C ALA A 100 5.82 -4.20 -4.61
N ILE A 101 5.35 -3.08 -5.17
CA ILE A 101 5.08 -2.97 -6.61
C ILE A 101 6.37 -3.23 -7.40
N TYR A 102 7.47 -2.61 -7.01
CA TYR A 102 8.78 -2.82 -7.65
C TYR A 102 9.22 -4.28 -7.57
N ALA A 103 8.94 -4.98 -6.48
CA ALA A 103 9.27 -6.40 -6.34
C ALA A 103 8.52 -7.27 -7.37
N VAL A 104 7.31 -6.87 -7.79
CA VAL A 104 6.47 -7.63 -8.73
C VAL A 104 6.77 -7.28 -10.20
N ILE A 105 6.90 -5.98 -10.53
CA ILE A 105 7.06 -5.53 -11.94
C ILE A 105 8.49 -5.08 -12.29
N GLY A 106 9.35 -4.89 -11.30
CA GLY A 106 10.72 -4.43 -11.48
C GLY A 106 10.84 -3.02 -12.03
N GLU A 107 11.76 -2.84 -12.99
CA GLU A 107 12.09 -1.55 -13.56
C GLU A 107 10.95 -0.89 -14.35
N GLU A 108 9.88 -1.64 -14.68
CA GLU A 108 8.70 -1.09 -15.34
C GLU A 108 7.92 -0.09 -14.48
N LEU A 109 8.22 -0.04 -13.17
CA LEU A 109 7.70 1.00 -12.29
C LEU A 109 8.32 2.37 -12.59
N LYS A 110 9.56 2.44 -13.12
CA LYS A 110 10.31 3.68 -13.34
C LYS A 110 9.54 4.76 -14.15
N PRO A 111 8.88 4.48 -15.28
CA PRO A 111 8.13 5.49 -16.04
C PRO A 111 7.02 6.16 -15.22
N TYR A 112 6.34 5.42 -14.34
CA TYR A 112 5.30 5.94 -13.45
C TYR A 112 5.86 6.80 -12.30
N LEU A 113 7.13 6.59 -11.95
CA LEU A 113 7.84 7.36 -10.92
C LEU A 113 8.53 8.61 -11.47
N SER A 114 8.46 8.87 -12.77
CA SER A 114 9.03 10.08 -13.39
C SER A 114 8.46 11.38 -12.80
N GLN A 115 7.26 11.33 -12.24
CA GLN A 115 6.62 12.44 -11.54
C GLN A 115 7.17 12.69 -10.12
N LEU A 116 7.90 11.73 -9.54
CA LEU A 116 8.54 11.91 -8.23
C LEU A 116 9.83 12.73 -8.40
N THR A 117 10.07 13.66 -7.47
CA THR A 117 11.33 14.41 -7.45
C THR A 117 12.54 13.48 -7.29
N GLY A 118 13.69 13.83 -7.87
CA GLY A 118 14.89 12.99 -7.88
C GLY A 118 15.34 12.52 -6.49
N SER A 119 15.07 13.30 -5.44
CA SER A 119 15.31 12.92 -4.04
C SER A 119 14.40 11.79 -3.56
N LYS A 120 13.10 11.82 -3.89
CA LYS A 120 12.14 10.75 -3.55
C LYS A 120 12.50 9.45 -4.28
N MET A 121 12.92 9.55 -5.55
CA MET A 121 13.39 8.42 -6.34
C MET A 121 14.66 7.77 -5.74
N LYS A 122 15.65 8.56 -5.30
CA LYS A 122 16.83 8.03 -4.59
C LYS A 122 16.46 7.29 -3.32
N LEU A 123 15.52 7.84 -2.54
CA LEU A 123 15.03 7.24 -1.30
C LEU A 123 14.35 5.90 -1.57
N LEU A 124 13.47 5.82 -2.57
CA LEU A 124 12.82 4.58 -2.95
C LEU A 124 13.83 3.51 -3.38
N ASN A 125 14.82 3.87 -4.20
CA ASN A 125 15.89 2.96 -4.61
C ASN A 125 16.69 2.41 -3.42
N LEU A 126 16.94 3.25 -2.40
CA LEU A 126 17.59 2.80 -1.16
C LEU A 126 16.73 1.74 -0.44
N TYR A 127 15.42 1.95 -0.34
CA TYR A 127 14.50 0.99 0.28
C TYR A 127 14.37 -0.31 -0.51
N ILE A 128 14.32 -0.24 -1.84
CA ILE A 128 14.35 -1.41 -2.73
C ILE A 128 15.62 -2.23 -2.48
N LYS A 129 16.80 -1.59 -2.52
CA LYS A 129 18.08 -2.25 -2.24
C LYS A 129 18.09 -2.91 -0.86
N ARG A 130 17.55 -2.22 0.16
CA ARG A 130 17.47 -2.75 1.53
C ARG A 130 16.52 -3.94 1.65
N ALA A 131 15.40 -3.93 0.94
CA ALA A 131 14.46 -5.06 0.91
C ALA A 131 15.08 -6.29 0.23
N GLN A 132 15.84 -6.07 -0.84
CA GLN A 132 16.58 -7.12 -1.54
C GLN A 132 17.70 -7.71 -0.68
N THR A 133 18.49 -6.90 0.04
CA THR A 133 19.56 -7.40 0.92
C THR A 133 19.03 -8.11 2.17
N SER A 134 17.86 -7.72 2.69
CA SER A 134 17.25 -8.37 3.86
C SER A 134 16.72 -9.77 3.54
N THR A 135 16.25 -10.00 2.31
CA THR A 135 15.84 -11.34 1.85
C THR A 135 17.04 -12.28 1.77
N SER A 136 18.20 -11.79 1.30
CA SER A 136 19.42 -12.61 1.13
C SER A 136 20.09 -13.06 2.43
N ASN A 137 19.76 -12.44 3.58
CA ASN A 137 20.34 -12.80 4.88
C ASN A 137 19.49 -13.81 5.67
N SER A 138 18.37 -14.29 5.10
CA SER A 138 17.50 -15.29 5.73
C SER A 138 17.89 -16.74 5.35
N SER A 139 18.82 -16.91 4.41
CA SER A 139 19.29 -18.21 3.91
C SER A 139 20.64 -18.66 4.52
N SER A 140 21.10 -18.00 5.58
CA SER A 140 22.33 -18.35 6.31
C SER A 140 22.07 -18.39 7.82
N SER A 141 21.18 -19.27 8.24
CA SER A 141 21.17 -19.83 9.60
C SER A 141 20.70 -21.28 9.49
N SER A 142 21.68 -22.13 9.19
CA SER A 142 21.70 -23.57 9.45
C SER A 142 21.35 -23.89 10.90
#